data_AF-A0A926Y6K8-F1
#
_entry.id   AF-A0A926Y6K8-F1
#
_cell.length_a   1.000
_cell.length_b   1.000
_cell.length_c   1.000
_cell.angle_alpha   90.00
_cell.angle_beta   90.00
_cell.angle_gamma   90.00
#
_symmetry.space_group_name_H-M   'P 1'
#
loop_
_entity.id
_entity.type
_entity.pdbx_description
1 polymer ?
#
loop_
_entity_poly.entity_id
_entity_poly.type
_entity_poly.pdbx_seq_one_letter_code
_entity_poly.pdbx_strand_id
1 'polypeptide(L)'
;MMEKNILEFESNSNENFSKRREALLTEVSNFRTLVVCRLRNVNHWWNIGLTVTGVTLTAITTILGVIDSESLKNWLKFGIALTGSAAVATQSAHREFRVRGKAGKYKQAEMDLMIIESSISSLGKDTDETELKKLREEYYNIIKKVGEIEAELDRDNSKQ
;
A
#
# COMPACT_ATOMS: atom_id res chain seq x y z
N MET A 1 -43.01 -0.93 -36.97
CA MET A 1 -41.56 -0.69 -37.21
C MET A 1 -40.88 0.09 -36.09
N MET A 2 -41.56 0.99 -35.37
CA MET A 2 -40.93 1.75 -34.27
C MET A 2 -40.54 0.89 -33.05
N GLU A 3 -41.33 -0.11 -32.66
CA GLU A 3 -41.02 -0.95 -31.48
C GLU A 3 -39.75 -1.79 -31.62
N LYS A 4 -39.39 -2.21 -32.83
CA LYS A 4 -38.14 -2.97 -33.06
C LYS A 4 -36.90 -2.11 -32.83
N ASN A 5 -36.93 -0.84 -33.24
CA ASN A 5 -35.79 0.07 -33.07
C ASN A 5 -35.57 0.46 -31.59
N ILE A 6 -36.62 0.48 -30.77
CA ILE A 6 -36.54 0.80 -29.34
C ILE A 6 -35.88 -0.36 -28.58
N LEU A 7 -36.29 -1.60 -28.87
CA LEU A 7 -35.70 -2.79 -28.25
C LEU A 7 -34.23 -3.00 -28.63
N GLU A 8 -33.85 -2.69 -29.87
CA GLU A 8 -32.45 -2.76 -30.31
C GLU A 8 -31.59 -1.71 -29.60
N PHE A 9 -32.13 -0.51 -29.37
CA PHE A 9 -31.43 0.56 -28.65
C PHE A 9 -31.24 0.25 -27.16
N GLU A 10 -32.28 -0.22 -26.47
CA GLU A 10 -32.18 -0.62 -25.05
C GLU A 10 -31.23 -1.81 -24.85
N SER A 11 -31.26 -2.79 -25.74
CA SER A 11 -30.34 -3.94 -25.69
C SER A 11 -28.88 -3.50 -25.83
N ASN A 12 -28.59 -2.59 -26.77
CA ASN A 12 -27.23 -2.12 -27.04
C ASN A 12 -26.70 -1.22 -25.90
N SER A 13 -27.57 -0.41 -25.29
CA SER A 13 -27.25 0.40 -24.11
C SER A 13 -26.89 -0.47 -22.89
N ASN A 14 -27.71 -1.48 -22.60
CA ASN A 14 -27.48 -2.41 -21.49
C ASN A 14 -26.21 -3.24 -21.65
N GLU A 15 -25.89 -3.66 -22.88
CA GLU A 15 -24.65 -4.38 -23.16
C GLU A 15 -23.40 -3.50 -22.95
N ASN A 16 -23.47 -2.23 -23.37
CA ASN A 16 -22.38 -1.27 -23.19
C ASN A 16 -22.15 -0.95 -21.70
N PHE A 17 -23.24 -0.77 -20.94
CA PHE A 17 -23.19 -0.56 -19.49
C PHE A 17 -22.55 -1.75 -18.76
N SER A 18 -22.97 -2.99 -19.08
CA SER A 18 -22.41 -4.20 -18.49
C SER A 18 -20.90 -4.32 -18.75
N LYS A 19 -20.45 -4.06 -19.98
CA LYS A 19 -19.02 -4.08 -20.34
C LYS A 19 -18.22 -3.04 -19.56
N ARG A 20 -18.74 -1.81 -19.42
CA ARG A 20 -18.07 -0.73 -18.65
C ARG A 20 -17.98 -1.04 -17.16
N ARG A 21 -19.02 -1.65 -16.59
CA ARG A 21 -19.05 -2.12 -15.20
C ARG A 21 -18.01 -3.21 -14.96
N GLU A 22 -17.96 -4.23 -15.82
CA GLU A 22 -16.96 -5.30 -15.72
C GLU A 22 -15.52 -4.78 -15.88
N ALA A 23 -15.30 -3.84 -16.82
CA ALA A 23 -14.00 -3.21 -16.99
C ALA A 23 -13.57 -2.45 -15.72
N LEU A 24 -14.47 -1.65 -15.12
CA LEU A 24 -14.18 -0.92 -13.89
C LEU A 24 -13.92 -1.86 -12.71
N LEU A 25 -14.71 -2.94 -12.57
CA LEU A 25 -14.50 -3.94 -11.52
C LEU A 25 -13.14 -4.62 -11.66
N THR A 26 -12.75 -4.96 -12.89
CA THR A 26 -11.45 -5.55 -13.19
C THR A 26 -10.31 -4.58 -12.86
N GLU A 27 -10.47 -3.30 -13.21
CA GLU A 27 -9.50 -2.23 -12.93
C GLU A 27 -9.31 -2.00 -11.42
N VAL A 28 -10.41 -1.90 -10.67
CA VAL A 28 -10.42 -1.76 -9.20
C VAL A 28 -9.75 -2.96 -8.54
N SER A 29 -10.11 -4.18 -8.95
CA SER A 29 -9.57 -5.42 -8.39
C SER A 29 -8.08 -5.57 -8.69
N ASN A 30 -7.66 -5.29 -9.93
CA ASN A 30 -6.25 -5.30 -10.31
C ASN A 30 -5.45 -4.27 -9.51
N PHE A 31 -5.95 -3.05 -9.38
CA PHE A 31 -5.27 -2.00 -8.62
C PHE A 31 -5.13 -2.37 -7.13
N ARG A 32 -6.20 -2.88 -6.50
CA ARG A 32 -6.18 -3.36 -5.12
C ARG A 32 -5.11 -4.44 -4.93
N THR A 33 -5.09 -5.45 -5.80
CA THR A 33 -4.28 -6.66 -5.61
C THR A 33 -2.83 -6.45 -6.02
N LEU A 34 -2.57 -5.77 -7.14
CA LEU A 34 -1.22 -5.59 -7.68
C LEU A 34 -0.46 -4.43 -7.04
N VAL A 35 -1.15 -3.35 -6.68
CA VAL A 35 -0.52 -2.13 -6.18
C VAL A 35 -0.65 -2.07 -4.66
N VAL A 36 -1.89 -1.98 -4.14
CA VAL A 36 -2.11 -1.71 -2.70
C VAL A 36 -1.66 -2.88 -1.82
N CYS A 37 -2.05 -4.12 -2.14
CA CYS A 37 -1.62 -5.31 -1.39
C CYS A 37 -0.10 -5.52 -1.44
N ARG A 38 0.52 -5.28 -2.62
CA ARG A 38 1.97 -5.40 -2.78
C ARG A 38 2.71 -4.36 -1.95
N LEU A 39 2.30 -3.10 -2.02
CA LEU A 39 2.88 -2.01 -1.22
C LEU A 39 2.73 -2.28 0.28
N ARG A 40 1.55 -2.74 0.71
CA ARG A 40 1.31 -3.13 2.11
C ARG A 40 2.25 -4.26 2.54
N ASN A 41 2.42 -5.29 1.71
CA ASN A 41 3.29 -6.43 2.03
C ASN A 41 4.76 -6.02 2.10
N VAL A 42 5.27 -5.30 1.11
CA VAL A 42 6.66 -4.80 1.11
C VAL A 42 6.93 -4.02 2.39
N ASN A 43 6.03 -3.10 2.71
CA ASN A 43 6.11 -2.26 3.88
C ASN A 43 6.03 -3.09 5.19
N HIS A 44 5.17 -4.10 5.27
CA HIS A 44 5.12 -5.00 6.43
C HIS A 44 6.40 -5.82 6.61
N TRP A 45 6.94 -6.39 5.53
CA TRP A 45 8.19 -7.16 5.54
C TRP A 45 9.40 -6.30 5.91
N TRP A 46 9.48 -5.06 5.42
CA TRP A 46 10.49 -4.11 5.87
C TRP A 46 10.42 -3.86 7.37
N ASN A 47 9.22 -3.66 7.94
CA ASN A 47 9.07 -3.46 9.38
C ASN A 47 9.53 -4.68 10.19
N ILE A 48 9.17 -5.90 9.75
CA ILE A 48 9.60 -7.14 10.40
C ILE A 48 11.11 -7.29 10.30
N GLY A 49 11.68 -7.11 9.11
CA GLY A 49 13.12 -7.22 8.86
C GLY A 49 13.91 -6.30 9.79
N LEU A 50 13.57 -5.00 9.82
CA LEU A 50 14.24 -4.05 10.70
C LEU A 50 14.10 -4.38 12.19
N THR A 51 12.94 -4.90 12.60
CA THR A 51 12.70 -5.31 14.00
C THR A 51 13.55 -6.52 14.38
N VAL A 52 13.57 -7.56 13.55
CA VAL A 52 14.32 -8.79 13.81
C VAL A 52 15.82 -8.52 13.80
N THR A 53 16.30 -7.71 12.85
CA THR A 53 17.72 -7.30 12.82
C THR A 53 18.06 -6.52 14.09
N GLY A 54 17.23 -5.58 14.52
CA GLY A 54 17.45 -4.82 15.76
C GLY A 54 17.54 -5.70 17.01
N VAL A 55 16.63 -6.66 17.16
CA VAL A 55 16.63 -7.62 18.30
C VAL A 55 17.87 -8.52 18.26
N THR A 56 18.18 -9.08 17.09
CA THR A 56 19.37 -9.94 16.90
C THR A 56 20.65 -9.18 17.21
N LEU A 57 20.77 -7.94 16.73
CA LEU A 57 21.92 -7.08 16.95
C LEU A 57 22.09 -6.75 18.44
N THR A 58 20.98 -6.44 19.12
CA THR A 58 20.97 -6.18 20.57
C THR A 58 21.41 -7.42 21.34
N ALA A 59 20.90 -8.60 20.99
CA ALA A 59 21.27 -9.86 21.62
C ALA A 59 22.77 -10.18 21.46
N ILE A 60 23.31 -10.02 20.24
CA ILE A 60 24.74 -10.21 19.97
C ILE A 60 25.58 -9.22 20.80
N THR A 61 25.17 -7.95 20.86
CA THR A 61 25.89 -6.91 21.61
C THR A 61 25.89 -7.22 23.12
N THR A 62 24.76 -7.69 23.66
CA THR A 62 24.66 -8.10 25.07
C THR A 62 25.54 -9.30 25.41
N ILE A 63 25.52 -10.35 24.58
CA ILE A 63 26.35 -11.56 24.80
C ILE A 63 27.83 -11.19 24.73
N LEU A 64 28.22 -10.39 23.73
CA LEU A 64 29.60 -9.96 23.56
C LEU A 64 30.06 -9.00 24.68
N GLY A 65 29.18 -8.15 25.20
CA GLY A 65 29.49 -7.23 26.29
C GLY A 65 29.72 -7.91 27.65
N VAL A 66 29.25 -9.14 27.83
CA VAL A 66 29.45 -9.94 29.06
C VAL A 66 30.77 -10.72 29.05
N ILE A 67 31.40 -10.89 27.89
CA ILE A 67 32.66 -11.64 27.75
C ILE A 67 33.86 -10.70 27.96
N ASP A 68 34.50 -10.80 29.12
CA ASP A 68 35.69 -10.00 29.46
C ASP A 68 36.97 -10.66 28.93
N SER A 69 37.16 -10.57 27.60
CA SER A 69 38.34 -11.07 26.89
C SER A 69 39.12 -9.92 26.27
N GLU A 70 40.39 -9.76 26.66
CA GLU A 70 41.27 -8.70 26.12
C GLU A 70 41.55 -8.83 24.62
N SER A 71 41.55 -10.05 24.06
CA SER A 71 41.74 -10.24 22.61
C SER A 71 40.52 -9.82 21.80
N LEU A 72 39.33 -9.92 22.39
CA LEU A 72 38.07 -9.55 21.76
C LEU A 72 37.76 -8.06 21.87
N LYS A 73 38.39 -7.30 22.77
CA LYS A 73 38.10 -5.85 22.99
C LYS A 73 38.15 -4.98 21.73
N ASN A 74 39.11 -5.21 20.83
CA ASN A 74 39.20 -4.44 19.58
C ASN A 74 38.13 -4.85 18.57
N TRP A 75 37.85 -6.15 18.47
CA TRP A 75 36.73 -6.68 17.69
C TRP A 75 35.38 -6.21 18.24
N LEU A 76 35.27 -6.07 19.56
CA LEU A 76 34.10 -5.58 20.28
C LEU A 76 33.83 -4.11 19.93
N LYS A 77 34.86 -3.25 19.96
CA LYS A 77 34.74 -1.85 19.57
C LYS A 77 34.36 -1.70 18.10
N PHE A 78 34.93 -2.51 17.22
CA PHE A 78 34.55 -2.53 15.80
C PHE A 78 33.11 -3.01 15.61
N GLY A 79 32.72 -4.09 16.30
CA GLY A 79 31.35 -4.61 16.30
C GLY A 79 30.35 -3.56 16.78
N ILE A 80 30.58 -2.93 17.94
CA ILE A 80 29.74 -1.87 18.50
C ILE A 80 29.69 -0.64 17.57
N ALA A 81 30.80 -0.27 16.95
CA ALA A 81 30.81 0.82 15.97
C ALA A 81 29.99 0.47 14.72
N LEU A 82 30.13 -0.76 14.20
CA LEU A 82 29.39 -1.25 13.04
C LEU A 82 27.88 -1.38 13.36
N THR A 83 27.54 -1.93 14.53
CA THR A 83 26.16 -2.09 14.99
C THR A 83 25.52 -0.74 15.32
N GLY A 84 26.27 0.18 15.93
CA GLY A 84 25.83 1.56 16.16
C GLY A 84 25.58 2.32 14.86
N SER A 85 26.47 2.16 13.88
CA SER A 85 26.31 2.72 12.53
C SER A 85 25.08 2.14 11.83
N ALA A 86 24.91 0.82 11.90
CA ALA A 86 23.76 0.12 11.33
C ALA A 86 22.45 0.47 12.04
N ALA A 87 22.46 0.69 13.35
CA ALA A 87 21.32 1.14 14.12
C ALA A 87 20.93 2.57 13.76
N VAL A 88 21.89 3.49 13.62
CA VAL A 88 21.63 4.87 13.16
C VAL A 88 21.13 4.87 11.72
N ALA A 89 21.70 4.06 10.83
CA ALA A 89 21.22 3.90 9.47
C ALA A 89 19.81 3.29 9.41
N THR A 90 19.53 2.31 10.27
CA THR A 90 18.21 1.68 10.39
C THR A 90 17.18 2.64 10.97
N GLN A 91 17.53 3.44 11.98
CA GLN A 91 16.64 4.46 12.53
C GLN A 91 16.40 5.60 11.53
N SER A 92 17.43 5.98 10.77
CA SER A 92 17.31 6.96 9.68
C SER A 92 16.42 6.41 8.58
N ALA A 93 16.63 5.16 8.15
CA ALA A 93 15.76 4.48 7.19
C ALA A 93 14.33 4.26 7.74
N HIS A 94 14.16 4.01 9.04
CA HIS A 94 12.83 3.88 9.65
C HIS A 94 12.08 5.21 9.69
N ARG A 95 12.81 6.31 9.94
CA ARG A 95 12.31 7.69 9.91
C ARG A 95 12.01 8.14 8.48
N GLU A 96 12.82 7.73 7.52
CA GLU A 96 12.70 8.11 6.11
C GLU A 96 11.61 7.29 5.40
N PHE A 97 11.50 5.98 5.68
CA PHE A 97 10.48 5.13 5.07
C PHE A 97 9.12 5.13 5.79
N ARG A 98 8.99 5.74 6.99
CA ARG A 98 7.76 5.84 7.84
C ARG A 98 6.81 4.65 7.69
N VAL A 99 7.41 3.46 7.75
CA VAL A 99 6.82 2.20 7.29
C VAL A 99 5.51 1.91 8.04
N ARG A 100 5.44 2.16 9.35
CA ARG A 100 4.22 1.98 10.14
C ARG A 100 3.07 2.92 9.76
N GLY A 101 3.36 4.18 9.44
CA GLY A 101 2.35 5.17 9.06
C GLY A 101 1.72 4.86 7.70
N LYS A 102 2.55 4.47 6.73
CA LYS A 102 2.09 4.08 5.39
C LYS A 102 1.29 2.77 5.40
N ALA A 103 1.64 1.80 6.25
CA ALA A 103 0.90 0.53 6.35
C ALA A 103 -0.58 0.74 6.72
N GLY A 104 -0.84 1.63 7.68
CA GLY A 104 -2.21 1.98 8.09
C GLY A 104 -2.98 2.68 6.98
N LYS A 105 -2.33 3.63 6.29
CA LYS A 105 -2.96 4.36 5.17
C LYS A 105 -3.25 3.44 3.97
N TYR A 106 -2.36 2.49 3.64
CA TYR A 106 -2.62 1.48 2.61
C TYR A 106 -3.75 0.53 3.00
N LYS A 107 -3.86 0.13 4.26
CA LYS A 107 -4.98 -0.69 4.75
C LYS A 107 -6.32 0.06 4.62
N GLN A 108 -6.34 1.36 4.88
CA GLN A 108 -7.53 2.18 4.69
C GLN A 108 -7.90 2.28 3.20
N ALA A 109 -6.93 2.53 2.31
CA ALA A 109 -7.17 2.53 0.87
C ALA A 109 -7.66 1.17 0.35
N GLU A 110 -7.15 0.05 0.88
CA GLU A 110 -7.60 -1.30 0.56
C GLU A 110 -9.07 -1.52 0.94
N MET A 111 -9.48 -1.05 2.14
CA MET A 111 -10.88 -1.11 2.56
C MET A 111 -11.80 -0.26 1.69
N ASP A 112 -11.39 0.98 1.37
CA ASP A 112 -12.17 1.87 0.52
C ASP A 112 -12.38 1.24 -0.89
N LEU A 113 -11.35 0.60 -1.45
CA LEU A 113 -11.45 -0.13 -2.72
C LEU A 113 -12.37 -1.35 -2.62
N MET A 114 -12.36 -2.07 -1.50
CA MET A 114 -13.23 -3.22 -1.27
C MET A 114 -14.70 -2.82 -1.17
N ILE A 115 -14.99 -1.65 -0.58
CA ILE A 115 -16.33 -1.05 -0.56
C ILE A 115 -16.77 -0.71 -1.98
N ILE A 116 -15.92 -0.03 -2.77
CA ILE A 116 -16.23 0.31 -4.16
C ILE A 116 -16.46 -0.94 -5.02
N GLU A 117 -15.63 -1.97 -4.88
CA GLU A 117 -15.79 -3.24 -5.60
C GLU A 117 -17.14 -3.90 -5.27
N SER A 118 -17.52 -3.91 -3.99
CA SER A 118 -18.83 -4.40 -3.55
C SER A 118 -19.96 -3.55 -4.14
N SER A 119 -19.83 -2.22 -4.14
CA SER A 119 -20.82 -1.30 -4.70
C SER A 119 -20.99 -1.50 -6.21
N ILE A 120 -19.89 -1.64 -6.97
CA ILE A 120 -19.92 -1.94 -8.41
C ILE A 120 -20.54 -3.31 -8.67
N SER A 121 -20.25 -4.31 -7.84
CA SER A 121 -20.83 -5.64 -7.96
C SER A 121 -22.34 -5.64 -7.69
N SER A 122 -22.81 -4.79 -6.77
CA SER A 122 -24.22 -4.67 -6.39
C SER A 122 -25.10 -3.85 -7.36
N LEU A 123 -24.50 -3.10 -8.30
CA LEU A 123 -25.24 -2.38 -9.33
C LEU A 123 -26.06 -3.37 -10.17
N GLY A 124 -27.38 -3.20 -10.16
CA GLY A 124 -28.31 -3.93 -11.02
C GLY A 124 -28.24 -3.47 -12.48
N LYS A 125 -28.86 -4.22 -13.39
CA LYS A 125 -28.92 -3.90 -14.82
C LYS A 125 -29.69 -2.60 -15.13
N ASP A 126 -30.62 -2.21 -14.26
CA ASP A 126 -31.45 -1.00 -14.40
C ASP A 126 -30.87 0.22 -13.67
N THR A 127 -29.61 0.17 -13.24
CA THR A 127 -29.03 1.25 -12.44
C THR A 127 -28.48 2.36 -13.33
N ASP A 128 -28.69 3.61 -12.88
CA ASP A 128 -28.39 4.82 -13.65
C ASP A 128 -26.89 4.97 -13.94
N GLU A 129 -26.54 5.38 -15.16
CA GLU A 129 -25.14 5.58 -15.61
C GLU A 129 -24.40 6.60 -14.72
N THR A 130 -25.18 7.46 -14.05
CA THR A 130 -24.73 8.44 -13.06
C THR A 130 -24.06 7.80 -11.83
N GLU A 131 -24.55 6.65 -11.35
CA GLU A 131 -23.94 5.96 -10.20
C GLU A 131 -22.62 5.31 -10.56
N LEU A 132 -22.51 4.74 -11.76
CA LEU A 132 -21.27 4.17 -12.26
C LEU A 132 -20.19 5.26 -12.43
N LYS A 133 -20.57 6.47 -12.87
CA LYS A 133 -19.67 7.62 -12.94
C LYS A 133 -19.19 8.05 -11.55
N LYS A 134 -20.07 8.13 -10.56
CA LYS A 134 -19.68 8.46 -9.17
C LYS A 134 -18.68 7.46 -8.60
N LEU A 135 -18.93 6.16 -8.76
CA LEU A 135 -18.00 5.12 -8.28
C LEU A 135 -16.64 5.17 -8.99
N ARG A 136 -16.63 5.55 -10.28
CA ARG A 136 -15.39 5.81 -11.03
C ARG A 136 -14.65 7.03 -10.48
N GLU A 137 -15.34 8.12 -10.15
CA GLU A 137 -14.72 9.29 -9.52
C GLU A 137 -14.14 8.96 -8.13
N GLU A 138 -14.88 8.21 -7.32
CA GLU A 138 -14.40 7.72 -6.02
C GLU A 138 -13.16 6.83 -6.18
N TYR A 139 -13.14 5.95 -7.18
CA TYR A 139 -11.97 5.14 -7.51
C TYR A 139 -10.74 6.01 -7.86
N TYR A 140 -10.88 7.02 -8.73
CA TYR A 140 -9.78 7.93 -9.05
C TYR A 140 -9.30 8.75 -7.86
N ASN A 141 -10.22 9.13 -6.96
CA ASN A 141 -9.85 9.80 -5.71
C ASN A 141 -9.00 8.88 -4.81
N ILE A 142 -9.28 7.58 -4.77
CA ILE A 142 -8.44 6.62 -4.03
C ILE A 142 -7.08 6.45 -4.70
N ILE A 143 -7.00 6.36 -6.03
CA ILE A 143 -5.70 6.35 -6.73
C ILE A 143 -4.88 7.56 -6.34
N LYS A 144 -5.49 8.76 -6.34
CA LYS A 144 -4.84 9.99 -5.94
C LYS A 144 -4.35 9.92 -4.49
N LYS A 145 -5.17 9.44 -3.55
CA LYS A 145 -4.76 9.22 -2.14
C LYS A 145 -3.58 8.26 -2.03
N VAL A 146 -3.57 7.17 -2.80
CA VAL A 146 -2.43 6.22 -2.84
C VAL A 146 -1.17 6.93 -3.35
N GLY A 147 -1.28 7.72 -4.42
CA GLY A 147 -0.17 8.54 -4.91
C GLY A 147 0.31 9.59 -3.89
N GLU A 148 -0.60 10.18 -3.11
CA GLU A 148 -0.24 11.10 -2.01
C GLU A 148 0.48 10.39 -0.87
N ILE A 149 0.07 9.15 -0.51
CA ILE A 149 0.77 8.31 0.48
C ILE A 149 2.19 7.99 0.02
N GLU A 150 2.40 7.79 -1.28
CA GLU A 150 3.73 7.58 -1.86
C GLU A 150 4.55 8.88 -1.86
N ALA A 151 3.97 9.98 -2.36
CA ALA A 151 4.61 11.29 -2.49
C ALA A 151 4.86 12.03 -1.16
N GLU A 152 4.25 11.60 -0.06
CA GLU A 152 4.53 12.14 1.29
C GLU A 152 6.01 11.96 1.70
N LEU A 153 6.79 11.17 0.95
CA LEU A 153 8.25 11.06 1.06
C LEU A 153 9.00 12.35 0.65
N ASP A 154 8.50 13.12 -0.32
CA ASP A 154 9.28 14.21 -0.92
C ASP A 154 9.11 15.57 -0.22
N ARG A 155 7.99 15.79 0.49
CA ARG A 155 7.66 17.12 1.03
C ARG A 155 8.27 17.43 2.39
N ASP A 156 8.46 16.44 3.26
CA ASP A 156 9.02 16.69 4.60
C ASP A 156 10.55 16.81 4.60
N ASN A 157 11.23 16.26 3.58
CA ASN A 157 12.68 16.45 3.37
C ASN A 157 13.05 17.85 2.83
N SER A 158 12.06 18.64 2.39
CA SER A 158 12.28 20.03 1.92
C SER A 158 12.16 21.09 3.02
N LYS A 159 11.85 20.67 4.26
CA LYS A 159 11.64 21.55 5.43
C LYS A 159 12.69 21.42 6.53
N GLN A 160 13.74 20.62 6.33
CA GLN A 160 14.94 20.58 7.18
C GLN A 160 16.11 21.25 6.48
#